data_AF-A0A8X6S1E3-F1
#
_entry.id   AF-A0A8X6S1E3-F1
#
_cell.length_a   1.000
_cell.length_b   1.000
_cell.length_c   1.000
_cell.angle_alpha   90.00
_cell.angle_beta   90.00
_cell.angle_gamma   90.00
#
_symmetry.space_group_name_H-M   'P 1'
#
loop_
_entity.id
_entity.type
_entity.pdbx_description
1 polymer ?
#
loop_
_entity_poly.entity_id
_entity_poly.type
_entity_poly.pdbx_seq_one_letter_code
_entity_poly.pdbx_strand_id
1 'polypeptide(L)'
;MLYPQDTKKYILPNLETLKDANYTFNDKNEFEVDGKPEYRSNVVDLFSYMMQNDQRVLTPPTGFAKFYAALRHGNISLEWIGNKRLREQLLLSDANPAFTKIAPHSQEIKKWKNWTD
;
A
#
# COMPACT_ATOMS: atom_id res chain seq x y z
N MET A 1 10.40 14.01 -10.54
CA MET A 1 9.55 13.02 -9.85
C MET A 1 8.12 13.27 -10.31
N LEU A 2 7.64 12.56 -11.33
CA LEU A 2 6.31 12.81 -11.91
C LEU A 2 5.34 11.82 -11.27
N TYR A 3 4.59 12.29 -10.27
CA TYR A 3 3.30 11.70 -9.93
C TYR A 3 2.43 11.73 -11.18
N PRO A 4 1.74 10.66 -11.57
CA PRO A 4 0.69 10.78 -12.57
C PRO A 4 -0.26 11.88 -12.06
N GLN A 5 -0.49 12.96 -12.84
CA GLN A 5 -1.28 14.11 -12.33
C GLN A 5 -2.67 13.68 -11.84
N ASP A 6 -3.19 12.59 -12.40
CA ASP A 6 -4.47 12.01 -12.04
C ASP A 6 -4.51 11.32 -10.68
N THR A 7 -3.37 10.99 -10.04
CA THR A 7 -3.41 10.26 -8.75
C THR A 7 -3.62 11.18 -7.54
N LYS A 8 -3.30 12.47 -7.67
CA LYS A 8 -3.46 13.46 -6.58
C LYS A 8 -4.91 13.65 -6.16
N LYS A 9 -5.86 13.51 -7.10
CA LYS A 9 -7.30 13.64 -6.83
C LYS A 9 -7.83 12.59 -5.87
N TYR A 10 -7.11 11.48 -5.68
CA TYR A 10 -7.51 10.41 -4.76
C TYR A 10 -6.94 10.57 -3.34
N ILE A 11 -5.97 11.47 -3.12
CA ILE A 11 -5.33 11.63 -1.79
C ILE A 11 -6.36 12.07 -0.76
N LEU A 12 -7.06 13.20 -0.99
CA LEU A 12 -8.02 13.73 -0.03
C LEU A 12 -9.19 12.77 0.24
N PRO A 13 -9.86 12.19 -0.78
CA PRO A 13 -10.92 11.21 -0.54
C PRO A 13 -10.48 9.98 0.26
N ASN A 14 -9.26 9.49 0.02
CA ASN A 14 -8.72 8.36 0.78
C ASN A 14 -8.45 8.75 2.24
N LEU A 15 -7.93 9.94 2.50
CA LEU A 15 -7.72 10.45 3.85
C LEU A 15 -9.04 10.63 4.60
N GLU A 16 -10.08 11.14 3.94
CA GLU A 16 -11.43 11.27 4.50
C GLU A 16 -12.01 9.89 4.86
N THR A 17 -11.93 8.93 3.94
CA THR A 17 -12.42 7.56 4.19
C THR A 17 -11.67 6.87 5.33
N LEU A 18 -10.35 7.08 5.42
CA LEU A 18 -9.55 6.57 6.54
C LEU A 18 -9.98 7.20 7.87
N LYS A 19 -10.21 8.51 7.89
CA LYS A 19 -10.66 9.24 9.07
C LYS A 19 -12.01 8.72 9.56
N ASP A 20 -12.96 8.49 8.66
CA ASP A 20 -14.27 7.93 8.98
C ASP A 20 -14.17 6.50 9.55
N ALA A 21 -13.10 5.78 9.19
CA ALA A 21 -12.76 4.45 9.72
C ALA A 21 -11.85 4.49 10.96
N ASN A 22 -11.71 5.64 11.63
CA ASN A 22 -10.87 5.87 12.83
C ASN A 22 -9.35 5.71 12.60
N TYR A 23 -8.90 5.90 11.36
CA TYR A 23 -7.49 5.99 11.01
C TYR A 23 -7.12 7.42 10.66
N THR A 24 -6.13 7.97 11.35
CA THR A 24 -5.76 9.38 11.18
C THR A 24 -4.26 9.55 11.00
N PHE A 25 -3.81 10.80 10.89
CA PHE A 25 -2.40 11.16 10.88
C PHE A 25 -2.20 12.28 11.90
N ASN A 26 -1.18 12.15 12.73
CA ASN A 26 -0.89 13.15 13.76
C ASN A 26 -0.18 14.40 13.20
N ASP A 27 0.13 15.35 14.09
CA ASP A 27 0.84 16.59 13.74
C ASP A 27 2.24 16.36 13.13
N LYS A 28 2.81 15.17 13.28
CA LYS A 28 4.08 14.76 12.67
C LYS A 28 3.89 14.01 11.35
N ASN A 29 2.67 13.92 10.86
CA ASN A 29 2.25 13.13 9.72
C ASN A 29 2.47 11.62 9.88
N GLU A 30 2.55 11.13 11.11
CA GLU A 30 2.62 9.68 11.39
C GLU A 30 1.23 9.08 11.38
N PHE A 31 1.09 7.89 10.79
CA PHE A 31 -0.17 7.15 10.76
C PHE A 31 -0.59 6.75 12.18
N GLU A 32 -1.84 7.00 12.54
CA GLU A 32 -2.41 6.64 13.83
C GLU A 32 -3.54 5.61 13.67
N VAL A 33 -3.47 4.57 14.51
CA VAL A 33 -4.51 3.55 14.64
C VAL A 33 -5.04 3.63 16.05
N ASP A 34 -6.33 3.95 16.20
CA ASP A 34 -6.99 4.10 17.52
C ASP A 34 -6.25 5.07 18.46
N GLY A 35 -5.77 6.20 17.90
CA GLY A 35 -5.04 7.23 18.63
C GLY A 35 -3.62 6.83 19.05
N LYS A 36 -3.08 5.71 18.53
CA LYS A 36 -1.70 5.29 18.76
C LYS A 36 -0.88 5.48 17.47
N PRO A 37 0.22 6.25 17.51
CA PRO A 37 1.05 6.44 16.35
C PRO A 37 1.84 5.18 16.01
N GLU A 38 1.86 4.85 14.72
CA GLU A 38 2.81 3.93 14.13
C GLU A 38 4.11 4.70 13.90
N TYR A 39 5.05 4.60 14.84
CA TYR A 39 6.27 5.41 14.84
C TYR A 39 7.02 5.34 13.49
N ARG A 40 7.42 6.50 12.95
CA ARG A 40 8.12 6.67 11.64
C ARG A 40 7.29 6.33 10.39
N SER A 41 5.97 6.23 10.49
CA SER A 41 5.09 6.00 9.32
C SER A 41 4.61 7.30 8.67
N ASN A 42 5.48 7.97 7.92
CA ASN A 42 5.12 9.25 7.31
C ASN A 42 4.09 9.09 6.17
N VAL A 43 3.02 9.88 6.20
CA VAL A 43 1.96 9.86 5.17
C VAL A 43 2.49 10.08 3.75
N VAL A 44 3.48 10.96 3.59
CA VAL A 44 4.06 11.27 2.28
C VAL A 44 4.79 10.04 1.76
N ASP A 45 5.55 9.34 2.61
CA ASP A 45 6.25 8.11 2.22
C ASP A 45 5.28 6.98 1.86
N LEU A 46 4.21 6.81 2.66
CA LEU A 46 3.17 5.81 2.41
C LEU A 46 2.47 6.02 1.07
N PHE A 47 1.97 7.24 0.81
CA PHE A 47 1.31 7.57 -0.46
C PHE A 47 2.30 7.56 -1.63
N SER A 48 3.53 8.05 -1.43
CA SER A 48 4.60 8.01 -2.43
C SER A 48 4.90 6.58 -2.87
N TYR A 49 5.05 5.65 -1.92
CA TYR A 49 5.32 4.25 -2.20
C TYR A 49 4.24 3.60 -3.08
N MET A 50 2.97 3.95 -2.85
CA MET A 50 1.84 3.43 -3.62
C MET A 50 1.67 4.12 -4.99
N MET A 51 2.09 5.37 -5.13
CA MET A 51 1.93 6.11 -6.39
C MET A 51 3.12 5.99 -7.34
N GLN A 52 4.34 5.83 -6.84
CA GLN A 52 5.54 5.81 -7.66
C GLN A 52 5.69 4.46 -8.37
N ASN A 53 5.63 4.50 -9.71
CA ASN A 53 5.97 3.37 -10.57
C ASN A 53 7.48 3.28 -10.82
N ASP A 54 8.30 3.38 -9.77
CA ASP A 54 9.75 3.17 -9.86
C ASP A 54 10.07 1.74 -9.40
N GLN A 55 10.59 0.94 -10.32
CA GLN A 55 11.01 -0.45 -10.06
C GLN A 55 12.11 -0.56 -8.98
N ARG A 56 12.71 0.56 -8.57
CA ARG A 56 13.78 0.65 -7.56
C ARG A 56 13.27 0.70 -6.13
N VAL A 57 12.00 1.05 -5.88
CA VAL A 57 11.46 1.13 -4.52
C VAL A 57 10.87 -0.24 -4.14
N LEU A 58 11.75 -1.17 -3.79
CA LEU A 58 11.35 -2.54 -3.41
C LEU A 58 10.92 -2.66 -1.96
N THR A 59 11.39 -1.76 -1.09
CA THR A 59 11.16 -1.85 0.34
C THR A 59 9.95 -0.99 0.75
N PRO A 60 8.90 -1.58 1.34
CA PRO A 60 7.81 -0.82 1.91
C PRO A 60 8.29 0.13 3.01
N PRO A 61 7.76 1.36 3.10
CA PRO A 61 8.04 2.25 4.22
C PRO A 61 7.50 1.68 5.55
N THR A 62 8.04 2.17 6.65
CA THR A 62 7.53 1.83 7.99
C THR A 62 6.03 2.12 8.10
N GLY A 63 5.29 1.21 8.71
CA GLY A 63 3.84 1.32 8.87
C GLY A 63 3.01 0.93 7.64
N PHE A 64 3.64 0.58 6.50
CA PHE A 64 2.90 0.21 5.27
C PHE A 64 1.90 -0.92 5.49
N ALA A 65 2.28 -1.97 6.22
CA ALA A 65 1.37 -3.10 6.46
C ALA A 65 0.09 -2.69 7.22
N LYS A 66 0.23 -1.84 8.24
CA LYS A 66 -0.93 -1.30 8.99
C LYS A 66 -1.74 -0.32 8.15
N PHE A 67 -1.06 0.53 7.40
CA PHE A 67 -1.71 1.45 6.46
C PHE A 67 -2.52 0.70 5.40
N TYR A 68 -1.96 -0.37 4.82
CA TYR A 68 -2.66 -1.22 3.87
C TYR A 68 -3.88 -1.92 4.49
N ALA A 69 -3.73 -2.45 5.72
CA ALA A 69 -4.85 -3.03 6.45
C ALA A 69 -5.97 -2.00 6.70
N ALA A 70 -5.61 -0.74 6.97
CA ALA A 70 -6.58 0.34 7.12
C ALA A 70 -7.30 0.68 5.82
N LEU A 71 -6.60 0.69 4.68
CA LEU A 71 -7.23 0.84 3.37
C LEU A 71 -8.26 -0.27 3.11
N ARG A 72 -7.95 -1.51 3.52
CA ARG A 72 -8.89 -2.65 3.44
C ARG A 72 -10.09 -2.46 4.36
N HIS A 73 -9.86 -2.09 5.60
CA HIS A 73 -10.92 -1.85 6.58
C HIS A 73 -11.87 -0.73 6.14
N GLY A 74 -11.32 0.34 5.58
CA GLY A 74 -12.09 1.45 5.00
C GLY A 74 -12.72 1.16 3.64
N ASN A 75 -12.61 -0.06 3.11
CA ASN A 75 -13.08 -0.44 1.76
C ASN A 75 -12.57 0.50 0.64
N ILE A 76 -11.36 1.03 0.79
CA ILE A 76 -10.77 1.95 -0.18
C ILE A 76 -10.31 1.16 -1.42
N SER A 77 -10.81 1.55 -2.59
CA SER A 77 -10.39 0.99 -3.88
C SER A 77 -8.88 1.14 -4.08
N LEU A 78 -8.22 0.15 -4.72
CA LEU A 78 -6.80 0.25 -5.10
C LEU A 78 -6.56 0.89 -6.47
N GLU A 79 -7.61 1.35 -7.15
CA GLU A 79 -7.47 1.87 -8.52
C GLU A 79 -6.53 3.08 -8.64
N TRP A 80 -6.42 3.85 -7.56
CA TRP A 80 -5.56 5.03 -7.47
C TRP A 80 -4.06 4.70 -7.34
N ILE A 81 -3.69 3.44 -7.08
CA ILE A 81 -2.29 3.02 -6.94
C ILE A 81 -1.60 3.11 -8.30
N GLY A 82 -0.73 4.11 -8.45
CA GLY A 82 0.09 4.31 -9.64
C GLY A 82 1.21 3.26 -9.81
N ASN A 83 1.65 2.65 -8.71
CA ASN A 83 2.59 1.53 -8.73
C ASN A 83 1.87 0.23 -9.16
N LYS A 84 1.84 -0.02 -10.48
CA LYS A 84 1.11 -1.15 -11.08
C LYS A 84 1.53 -2.50 -10.50
N ARG A 85 2.83 -2.71 -10.30
CA ARG A 85 3.36 -3.95 -9.73
C ARG A 85 2.91 -4.16 -8.29
N LEU A 86 2.98 -3.13 -7.46
CA LEU A 86 2.46 -3.20 -6.10
C LEU A 86 0.96 -3.48 -6.11
N ARG A 87 0.19 -2.78 -6.95
CA ARG A 87 -1.26 -3.00 -7.08
C ARG A 87 -1.59 -4.46 -7.39
N GLU A 88 -0.91 -5.06 -8.37
CA GLU A 88 -1.09 -6.48 -8.72
C GLU A 88 -0.76 -7.40 -7.54
N GLN A 89 0.35 -7.15 -6.83
CA GLN A 89 0.72 -7.93 -5.65
C GLN A 89 -0.32 -7.84 -4.52
N LEU A 90 -0.84 -6.65 -4.26
CA LEU A 90 -1.87 -6.42 -3.25
C LEU A 90 -3.19 -7.11 -3.63
N LEU A 91 -3.59 -7.05 -4.90
CA LEU A 91 -4.77 -7.76 -5.41
C LEU A 91 -4.63 -9.28 -5.30
N LEU A 92 -3.45 -9.83 -5.62
CA LEU A 92 -3.17 -11.26 -5.44
C LEU A 92 -3.21 -11.66 -3.96
N SER A 93 -2.64 -10.84 -3.07
CA SER A 93 -2.67 -11.07 -1.62
C SER A 93 -4.09 -11.02 -1.05
N ASP A 94 -4.97 -10.14 -1.55
CA ASP A 94 -6.38 -10.08 -1.15
C ASP A 94 -7.16 -11.30 -1.62
N ALA A 95 -6.90 -11.75 -2.86
CA ALA A 95 -7.57 -12.92 -3.44
C ALA A 95 -7.12 -14.25 -2.80
N ASN A 96 -5.91 -14.30 -2.24
CA ASN A 96 -5.40 -15.48 -1.58
C ASN A 96 -4.45 -15.12 -0.41
N PRO A 97 -4.93 -15.19 0.84
CA PRO A 97 -4.15 -14.81 2.02
C PRO A 97 -2.91 -15.69 2.27
N ALA A 98 -2.77 -16.85 1.60
CA ALA A 98 -1.57 -17.68 1.68
C ALA A 98 -0.33 -17.03 1.03
N PHE A 99 -0.50 -15.96 0.24
CA PHE A 99 0.58 -15.19 -0.41
C PHE A 99 1.11 -14.02 0.44
N THR A 100 0.70 -13.89 1.71
CA THR A 100 1.07 -12.79 2.61
C THR A 100 2.56 -12.67 2.94
N LYS A 101 3.41 -13.63 2.53
CA LYS A 101 4.85 -13.39 2.47
C LYS A 101 5.13 -12.59 1.21
N ILE A 102 5.24 -11.25 1.30
CA ILE A 102 6.52 -10.56 1.57
C ILE A 102 7.79 -11.07 0.86
N ALA A 103 7.72 -12.11 0.04
CA ALA A 103 8.86 -12.82 -0.51
C ALA A 103 9.22 -12.16 -1.84
N PRO A 104 10.52 -12.06 -2.18
CA PRO A 104 10.93 -11.59 -3.48
C PRO A 104 10.30 -12.50 -4.56
N HIS A 105 9.34 -11.92 -5.29
CA HIS A 105 8.50 -12.53 -6.32
C HIS A 105 9.25 -13.42 -7.33
N SER A 106 10.56 -13.21 -7.48
CA SER A 106 11.48 -13.99 -8.33
C SER A 106 11.54 -15.49 -7.98
N GLN A 107 11.25 -15.90 -6.73
CA GLN A 107 11.29 -17.31 -6.34
C GLN A 107 9.94 -18.01 -6.54
N GLU A 108 8.82 -17.31 -6.37
CA GLU A 108 7.49 -17.92 -6.51
C GLU A 108 7.09 -18.10 -7.97
N ILE A 109 7.36 -17.14 -8.87
CA ILE A 109 7.06 -17.30 -10.31
C ILE A 109 7.79 -18.53 -10.88
N LYS A 110 9.05 -18.76 -10.49
CA LYS A 110 9.84 -19.92 -10.92
C LYS A 110 9.23 -21.24 -10.44
N LYS A 111 8.65 -21.26 -9.24
CA LYS A 111 8.02 -22.45 -8.68
C LYS A 111 6.77 -22.87 -9.47
N TRP A 112 5.99 -21.91 -9.96
CA TRP A 112 4.80 -22.18 -10.77
C TRP A 112 5.10 -22.50 -12.23
N LYS A 113 6.16 -21.91 -12.80
CA LYS A 113 6.62 -22.28 -14.16
C LYS A 113 7.02 -23.75 -14.27
N ASN A 114 7.54 -24.32 -13.18
CA ASN A 114 8.00 -25.72 -13.13
C ASN A 114 6.88 -26.73 -12.79
N TRP A 115 5.64 -26.30 -12.57
CA TRP A 115 4.48 -27.18 -12.31
C TRP A 115 3.58 -27.36 -13.54
N THR A 116 3.86 -26.64 -14.62
CA THR A 116 3.09 -26.67 -15.87
C THR A 116 3.86 -27.32 -17.03
N ASP A 117 4.97 -28.01 -16.74
CA ASP A 117 5.69 -28.90 -17.67
C ASP A 117 5.50 -30.37 -17.24
#